data_AF-A0A817PCX7-F1
#
_entry.id   AF-A0A817PCX7-F1
#
_cell.length_a   1.000
_cell.length_b   1.000
_cell.length_c   1.000
_cell.angle_alpha   90.00
_cell.angle_beta   90.00
_cell.angle_gamma   90.00
#
_symmetry.space_group_name_H-M   'P 1'
#
loop_
_entity.id
_entity.type
_entity.pdbx_description
1 polymer ?
#
loop_
_entity_poly.entity_id
_entity_poly.type
_entity_poly.pdbx_seq_one_letter_code
_entity_poly.pdbx_strand_id
1 'polypeptide(L)'
;MVIEADYAICTFSIGVLQHNDVQFVPRFPAWKQESIFTFKMATYTKIFLQFSHKFWNNTQFFLYADPYRRGYYPQWQSLSEVGFFPGSNIIFVTVVSDQAYIVEAQSNNQTLTEIMAVLKSMYGNEIPQPINFYYYRWTEDPLFRGSYSNWPVGTSRCQHDNLRRPIGRLHFTGEVYSKEYYGSLQGAYMEGVRTGKKVADYVLGKIFPESNQDYSCKYK
;
A
#
# COMPACT_ATOMS: atom_id res chain seq x y z
N MET A 1 9.42 -21.73 17.28
CA MET A 1 10.80 -21.32 16.93
C MET A 1 11.10 -20.02 17.65
N VAL A 2 12.27 -19.88 18.26
CA VAL A 2 12.72 -18.64 18.90
C VAL A 2 13.95 -18.15 18.15
N ILE A 3 14.00 -16.85 17.86
CA ILE A 3 15.15 -16.19 17.24
C ILE A 3 15.64 -15.13 18.23
N GLU A 4 16.91 -15.17 18.57
CA GLU A 4 17.57 -14.21 19.46
C GLU A 4 18.54 -13.34 18.67
N ALA A 5 18.55 -12.03 18.95
CA ALA A 5 19.43 -11.08 18.30
C ALA A 5 19.67 -9.86 19.20
N ASP A 6 20.83 -9.21 19.05
CA ASP A 6 21.13 -7.97 19.76
C ASP A 6 20.24 -6.81 19.31
N TYR A 7 19.90 -6.76 18.03
CA TYR A 7 19.08 -5.71 17.41
C TYR A 7 18.05 -6.33 16.47
N ALA A 8 16.92 -5.64 16.29
CA ALA A 8 15.88 -6.02 15.34
C ALA A 8 15.52 -4.84 14.42
N ILE A 9 15.22 -5.14 13.15
CA ILE A 9 14.71 -4.19 12.18
C ILE A 9 13.28 -4.59 11.82
N CYS A 10 12.31 -3.79 12.23
CA CYS A 10 10.90 -3.96 11.92
C CYS A 10 10.58 -3.33 10.55
N THR A 11 10.10 -4.17 9.64
CA THR A 11 9.65 -3.80 8.28
C THR A 11 8.15 -4.01 8.08
N PHE A 12 7.39 -4.24 9.14
CA PHE A 12 5.93 -4.38 9.03
C PHE A 12 5.33 -3.12 8.41
N SER A 13 4.29 -3.32 7.60
CA SER A 13 3.53 -2.23 7.03
C SER A 13 2.91 -1.39 8.15
N ILE A 14 2.62 -0.11 7.89
CA ILE A 14 1.94 0.72 8.89
C ILE A 14 0.57 0.13 9.26
N GLY A 15 -0.13 -0.49 8.30
CA GLY A 15 -1.40 -1.16 8.51
C GLY A 15 -1.28 -2.32 9.49
N VAL A 16 -0.23 -3.16 9.38
CA VAL A 16 0.03 -4.24 10.35
C VAL A 16 0.28 -3.67 11.74
N LEU A 17 1.04 -2.58 11.86
CA LEU A 17 1.31 -1.92 13.15
C LEU A 17 0.06 -1.24 13.76
N GLN A 18 -0.96 -0.98 12.96
CA GLN A 18 -2.27 -0.44 13.38
C GLN A 18 -3.27 -1.54 13.77
N HIS A 19 -2.94 -2.80 13.54
CA HIS A 19 -3.77 -3.97 13.87
C HIS A 19 -3.12 -4.82 14.96
N ASN A 20 -3.84 -5.86 15.40
CA ASN A 20 -3.37 -6.79 16.43
C ASN A 20 -2.59 -8.00 15.86
N ASP A 21 -2.18 -7.93 14.60
CA ASP A 21 -1.48 -9.02 13.89
C ASP A 21 -0.12 -9.35 14.52
N VAL A 22 0.51 -8.38 15.17
CA VAL A 22 1.79 -8.52 15.87
C VAL A 22 1.73 -7.85 17.24
N GLN A 23 2.26 -8.52 18.26
CA GLN A 23 2.32 -8.00 19.62
C GLN A 23 3.75 -7.61 19.99
N PHE A 24 3.93 -6.39 20.47
CA PHE A 24 5.21 -5.88 20.97
C PHE A 24 5.22 -5.87 22.49
N VAL A 25 6.25 -6.50 23.09
CA VAL A 25 6.44 -6.57 24.54
C VAL A 25 7.83 -6.00 24.89
N PRO A 26 7.92 -4.93 25.69
CA PRO A 26 6.81 -4.14 26.23
C PRO A 26 6.04 -3.38 25.14
N ARG A 27 4.80 -2.99 25.45
CA ARG A 27 3.99 -2.14 24.55
C ARG A 27 4.72 -0.83 24.27
N PHE A 28 4.59 -0.32 23.06
CA PHE A 28 5.18 0.96 22.67
C PHE A 28 4.70 2.13 23.56
N PRO A 29 5.55 3.14 23.80
CA PRO A 29 5.13 4.35 24.50
C PRO A 29 4.05 5.12 23.72
N ALA A 30 3.27 5.95 24.41
CA ALA A 30 2.12 6.65 23.83
C ALA A 30 2.46 7.44 22.56
N TRP A 31 3.56 8.21 22.57
CA TRP A 31 4.01 8.99 21.41
C TRP A 31 4.27 8.14 20.16
N LYS A 32 4.72 6.89 20.32
CA LYS A 32 4.98 5.97 19.21
C LYS A 32 3.67 5.43 18.65
N GLN A 33 2.77 5.00 19.53
CA GLN A 33 1.45 4.52 19.14
C GLN A 33 0.67 5.61 18.40
N GLU A 34 0.64 6.80 18.95
CA GLU A 34 -0.02 7.95 18.34
C GLU A 34 0.54 8.28 16.96
N SER A 35 1.86 8.24 16.80
CA SER A 35 2.48 8.43 15.48
C SER A 35 2.06 7.32 14.52
N ILE A 36 2.03 6.05 14.96
CA ILE A 36 1.57 4.92 14.13
C ILE A 36 0.12 5.11 13.68
N PHE A 37 -0.80 5.47 14.58
CA PHE A 37 -2.22 5.62 14.29
C PHE A 37 -2.58 6.93 13.57
N THR A 38 -1.66 7.90 13.54
CA THR A 38 -1.85 9.14 12.78
C THR A 38 -1.78 8.89 11.28
N PHE A 39 -0.84 8.07 10.79
CA PHE A 39 -0.73 7.81 9.34
C PHE A 39 -1.90 6.98 8.82
N LYS A 40 -2.26 7.16 7.54
CA LYS A 40 -3.34 6.39 6.93
C LYS A 40 -2.74 5.30 6.06
N MET A 41 -3.20 4.05 6.24
CA MET A 41 -3.02 3.03 5.22
C MET A 41 -4.06 3.24 4.11
N ALA A 42 -3.60 3.44 2.87
CA ALA A 42 -4.46 3.59 1.71
C ALA A 42 -4.57 2.26 0.95
N THR A 43 -5.64 2.14 0.16
CA THR A 43 -5.90 0.96 -0.69
C THR A 43 -6.00 1.38 -2.15
N TYR A 44 -5.30 0.63 -2.99
CA TYR A 44 -5.22 0.79 -4.44
C TYR A 44 -5.36 -0.58 -5.09
N THR A 45 -6.47 -0.82 -5.77
CA THR A 45 -6.84 -2.14 -6.27
C THR A 45 -6.86 -2.15 -7.79
N LYS A 46 -6.08 -3.06 -8.39
CA LYS A 46 -6.08 -3.33 -9.84
C LYS A 46 -6.84 -4.60 -10.12
N ILE A 47 -7.83 -4.53 -11.01
CA ILE A 47 -8.73 -5.63 -11.33
C ILE A 47 -8.51 -6.06 -12.77
N PHE A 48 -7.99 -7.27 -12.94
CA PHE A 48 -7.56 -7.81 -14.22
C PHE A 48 -8.64 -8.69 -14.83
N LEU A 49 -8.89 -8.47 -16.12
CA LEU A 49 -9.81 -9.24 -16.95
C LEU A 49 -9.07 -9.69 -18.20
N GLN A 50 -9.04 -10.99 -18.44
CA GLN A 50 -8.55 -11.56 -19.70
C GLN A 50 -9.73 -11.98 -20.57
N PHE A 51 -9.69 -11.66 -21.85
CA PHE A 51 -10.73 -12.01 -22.82
C PHE A 51 -10.20 -12.94 -23.91
N SER A 52 -11.12 -13.57 -24.65
CA SER A 52 -10.75 -14.41 -25.81
C SER A 52 -10.15 -13.60 -26.96
N HIS A 53 -10.57 -12.36 -27.12
CA HIS A 53 -10.03 -11.40 -28.08
C HIS A 53 -10.16 -9.97 -27.54
N LYS A 54 -9.34 -9.08 -28.08
CA LYS A 54 -9.40 -7.64 -27.79
C LYS A 54 -10.58 -7.00 -28.52
N PHE A 55 -11.45 -6.31 -27.78
CA PHE A 55 -12.60 -5.56 -28.31
C PHE A 55 -12.50 -4.04 -28.05
N TRP A 56 -11.51 -3.60 -27.28
CA TRP A 56 -11.25 -2.18 -26.97
C TRP A 56 -10.24 -1.55 -27.93
N ASN A 57 -10.16 -0.21 -27.90
CA ASN A 57 -9.29 0.58 -28.77
C ASN A 57 -7.81 0.24 -28.58
N ASN A 58 -6.99 0.54 -29.61
CA ASN A 58 -5.53 0.47 -29.56
C ASN A 58 -4.93 1.65 -28.79
N THR A 59 -5.30 1.78 -27.52
CA THR A 59 -4.75 2.77 -26.60
C THR A 59 -4.25 2.10 -25.33
N GLN A 60 -3.17 2.64 -24.78
CA GLN A 60 -2.62 2.15 -23.52
C GLN A 60 -3.58 2.45 -22.37
N PHE A 61 -4.16 3.65 -22.34
CA PHE A 61 -5.11 4.09 -21.31
C PHE A 61 -6.40 4.56 -21.94
N PHE A 62 -7.49 4.41 -21.18
CA PHE A 62 -8.77 5.04 -21.45
C PHE A 62 -9.55 5.25 -20.15
N LEU A 63 -10.50 6.17 -20.19
CA LEU A 63 -11.25 6.60 -19.01
C LEU A 63 -12.74 6.31 -19.16
N TYR A 64 -13.37 5.98 -18.03
CA TYR A 64 -14.81 5.91 -17.88
C TYR A 64 -15.24 6.96 -16.84
N ALA A 65 -16.19 7.81 -17.22
CA ALA A 65 -16.74 8.84 -16.35
C ALA A 65 -18.18 8.47 -15.99
N ASP A 66 -18.37 7.81 -14.84
CA ASP A 66 -19.70 7.52 -14.35
C ASP A 66 -20.44 8.83 -13.99
N PRO A 67 -21.69 9.02 -14.46
CA PRO A 67 -22.43 10.27 -14.24
C PRO A 67 -22.92 10.46 -12.80
N TYR A 68 -22.90 9.42 -11.96
CA TYR A 68 -23.50 9.44 -10.62
C TYR A 68 -22.53 9.04 -9.50
N ARG A 69 -21.53 8.20 -9.78
CA ARG A 69 -20.66 7.55 -8.80
C ARG A 69 -19.20 7.92 -9.03
N ARG A 70 -18.67 8.78 -8.17
CA ARG A 70 -17.26 9.16 -8.21
C ARG A 70 -16.35 7.93 -8.03
N GLY A 71 -15.38 7.78 -8.92
CA GLY A 71 -14.36 6.73 -8.83
C GLY A 71 -14.85 5.33 -9.22
N TYR A 72 -16.05 5.21 -9.80
CA TYR A 72 -16.62 3.94 -10.21
C TYR A 72 -15.95 3.44 -11.50
N TYR A 73 -15.01 2.51 -11.34
CA TYR A 73 -14.22 1.88 -12.42
C TYR A 73 -13.66 2.85 -13.49
N PRO A 74 -12.93 3.91 -13.12
CA PRO A 74 -12.71 5.06 -14.00
C PRO A 74 -11.48 4.95 -14.88
N GLN A 75 -10.43 4.25 -14.44
CA GLN A 75 -9.13 4.25 -15.11
C GLN A 75 -8.78 2.85 -15.60
N TRP A 76 -8.73 2.70 -16.91
CA TRP A 76 -8.47 1.44 -17.58
C TRP A 76 -7.12 1.45 -18.27
N GLN A 77 -6.45 0.30 -18.28
CA GLN A 77 -5.19 0.10 -18.98
C GLN A 77 -5.19 -1.23 -19.74
N SER A 78 -4.75 -1.18 -21.00
CA SER A 78 -4.52 -2.35 -21.85
C SER A 78 -3.12 -2.90 -21.61
N LEU A 79 -3.01 -4.18 -21.28
CA LEU A 79 -1.73 -4.90 -21.28
C LEU A 79 -1.41 -5.50 -22.65
N SER A 80 -2.34 -5.49 -23.60
CA SER A 80 -2.10 -5.99 -24.96
C SER A 80 -1.23 -5.08 -25.83
N GLU A 81 -0.89 -3.86 -25.37
CA GLU A 81 -0.06 -2.94 -26.15
C GLU A 81 1.43 -3.30 -26.11
N VAL A 82 2.18 -2.80 -27.11
CA VAL A 82 3.64 -2.97 -27.19
C VAL A 82 4.31 -2.41 -25.94
N GLY A 83 5.30 -3.13 -25.42
CA GLY A 83 6.03 -2.76 -24.19
C GLY A 83 5.36 -3.24 -22.89
N PHE A 84 4.16 -3.83 -22.96
CA PHE A 84 3.51 -4.50 -21.85
C PHE A 84 3.53 -6.01 -22.07
N PHE A 85 2.39 -6.59 -22.43
CA PHE A 85 2.25 -8.01 -22.69
C PHE A 85 1.41 -8.26 -23.96
N PRO A 86 2.02 -8.05 -25.16
CA PRO A 86 1.31 -8.16 -26.43
C PRO A 86 0.62 -9.51 -26.63
N GLY A 87 -0.60 -9.48 -27.17
CA GLY A 87 -1.41 -10.69 -27.41
C GLY A 87 -2.06 -11.28 -26.15
N SER A 88 -1.88 -10.67 -24.98
CA SER A 88 -2.46 -11.17 -23.72
C SER A 88 -3.99 -11.11 -23.67
N ASN A 89 -4.59 -10.15 -24.40
CA ASN A 89 -6.01 -9.81 -24.31
C ASN A 89 -6.42 -9.47 -22.86
N ILE A 90 -5.52 -8.83 -22.12
CA ILE A 90 -5.78 -8.40 -20.74
C ILE A 90 -5.99 -6.88 -20.71
N ILE A 91 -7.10 -6.48 -20.09
CA ILE A 91 -7.30 -5.12 -19.57
C ILE A 91 -7.41 -5.18 -18.06
N PHE A 92 -7.05 -4.09 -17.41
CA PHE A 92 -7.38 -3.91 -16.01
C PHE A 92 -7.94 -2.54 -15.74
N VAL A 93 -8.79 -2.48 -14.72
CA VAL A 93 -9.32 -1.25 -14.16
C VAL A 93 -8.71 -1.02 -12.78
N THR A 94 -8.41 0.24 -12.49
CA THR A 94 -7.94 0.67 -11.17
C THR A 94 -9.06 1.36 -10.42
N VAL A 95 -9.28 0.94 -9.18
CA VAL A 95 -10.14 1.64 -8.21
C VAL A 95 -9.32 2.04 -6.98
N VAL A 96 -9.66 3.19 -6.39
CA VAL A 96 -8.96 3.79 -5.25
C VAL A 96 -9.98 4.35 -4.25
N SER A 97 -9.51 4.73 -3.06
CA SER A 97 -10.37 5.27 -1.99
C SER A 97 -11.56 4.34 -1.71
N ASP A 98 -12.76 4.88 -1.59
CA ASP A 98 -13.95 4.16 -1.12
C ASP A 98 -14.30 2.99 -2.04
N GLN A 99 -14.06 3.15 -3.35
CA GLN A 99 -14.32 2.10 -4.34
C GLN A 99 -13.36 0.92 -4.20
N ALA A 100 -12.11 1.14 -3.78
CA ALA A 100 -11.19 0.04 -3.48
C ALA A 100 -11.67 -0.77 -2.27
N TYR A 101 -12.09 -0.11 -1.19
CA TYR A 101 -12.64 -0.80 -0.01
C TYR A 101 -13.94 -1.55 -0.33
N ILE A 102 -14.84 -0.94 -1.11
CA ILE A 102 -16.09 -1.57 -1.52
C ILE A 102 -15.79 -2.83 -2.34
N VAL A 103 -14.93 -2.73 -3.36
CA VAL A 103 -14.61 -3.88 -4.22
C VAL A 103 -13.91 -5.00 -3.46
N GLU A 104 -12.95 -4.68 -2.59
CA GLU A 104 -12.27 -5.72 -1.82
C GLU A 104 -13.23 -6.46 -0.86
N ALA A 105 -14.24 -5.77 -0.32
CA ALA A 105 -15.28 -6.39 0.51
C ALA A 105 -16.38 -7.14 -0.27
N GLN A 106 -16.37 -7.09 -1.60
CA GLN A 106 -17.35 -7.76 -2.46
C GLN A 106 -16.90 -9.17 -2.88
N SER A 107 -17.88 -9.99 -3.25
CA SER A 107 -17.62 -11.24 -3.97
C SER A 107 -17.09 -10.96 -5.38
N ASN A 108 -16.24 -11.85 -5.91
CA ASN A 108 -15.74 -11.74 -7.29
C ASN A 108 -16.87 -11.62 -8.32
N ASN A 109 -17.98 -12.35 -8.13
CA ASN A 109 -19.11 -12.34 -9.06
C ASN A 109 -19.81 -10.97 -9.11
N GLN A 110 -19.99 -10.34 -7.94
CA GLN A 110 -20.57 -9.00 -7.87
C GLN A 110 -19.68 -7.98 -8.57
N THR A 111 -18.39 -7.94 -8.25
CA THR A 111 -17.42 -7.03 -8.89
C THR A 111 -17.38 -7.26 -10.40
N LEU A 112 -17.34 -8.52 -10.85
CA LEU A 112 -17.34 -8.85 -12.27
C LEU A 112 -18.62 -8.37 -12.96
N THR A 113 -19.78 -8.55 -12.33
CA THR A 113 -21.06 -8.09 -12.88
C THR A 113 -21.08 -6.57 -13.07
N GLU A 114 -20.61 -5.81 -12.07
CA GLU A 114 -20.50 -4.36 -12.13
C GLU A 114 -19.54 -3.90 -13.22
N ILE A 115 -18.37 -4.51 -13.31
CA ILE A 115 -17.35 -4.20 -14.33
C ILE A 115 -17.87 -4.50 -15.74
N MET A 116 -18.53 -5.63 -15.94
CA MET A 116 -19.11 -5.98 -17.24
C MET A 116 -20.24 -5.04 -17.64
N ALA A 117 -21.01 -4.49 -16.68
CA ALA A 117 -22.00 -3.45 -16.96
C ALA A 117 -21.31 -2.16 -17.46
N VAL A 118 -20.20 -1.76 -16.83
CA VAL A 118 -19.39 -0.61 -17.28
C VAL A 118 -18.85 -0.86 -18.69
N LEU A 119 -18.21 -2.00 -18.95
CA LEU A 119 -17.66 -2.32 -20.27
C LEU A 119 -18.74 -2.35 -21.36
N LYS A 120 -19.92 -2.90 -21.07
CA LYS A 120 -21.06 -2.89 -22.01
C LYS A 120 -21.58 -1.49 -22.29
N SER A 121 -21.54 -0.59 -21.30
CA SER A 121 -21.92 0.81 -21.52
C SER A 121 -20.93 1.55 -22.44
N MET A 122 -19.66 1.12 -22.46
CA MET A 122 -18.61 1.73 -23.27
C MET A 122 -18.52 1.15 -24.68
N TYR A 123 -18.70 -0.17 -24.83
CA TYR A 123 -18.41 -0.91 -26.06
C TYR A 123 -19.62 -1.65 -26.64
N GLY A 124 -20.80 -1.56 -26.01
CA GLY A 124 -22.01 -2.25 -26.42
C GLY A 124 -22.18 -3.65 -25.80
N ASN A 125 -23.33 -4.27 -26.08
CA ASN A 125 -23.72 -5.53 -25.43
C ASN A 125 -23.04 -6.78 -25.99
N GLU A 126 -22.40 -6.68 -27.16
CA GLU A 126 -21.82 -7.81 -27.89
C GLU A 126 -20.36 -8.12 -27.51
N ILE A 127 -19.90 -7.68 -26.32
CA ILE A 127 -18.56 -7.99 -25.83
C ILE A 127 -18.48 -9.41 -25.21
N PRO A 128 -17.34 -10.11 -25.36
CA PRO A 128 -17.15 -11.43 -24.76
C PRO A 128 -17.15 -11.37 -23.23
N GLN A 129 -17.49 -12.49 -22.60
CA GLN A 129 -17.18 -12.69 -21.17
C GLN A 129 -15.67 -12.89 -20.99
N PRO A 130 -15.10 -12.46 -19.85
CA PRO A 130 -13.71 -12.73 -19.56
C PRO A 130 -13.50 -14.22 -19.32
N ILE A 131 -12.38 -14.75 -19.83
CA ILE A 131 -11.93 -16.11 -19.59
C ILE A 131 -11.17 -16.25 -18.26
N ASN A 132 -10.58 -15.16 -17.77
CA ASN A 132 -9.96 -15.08 -16.44
C ASN A 132 -10.28 -13.73 -15.79
N PHE A 133 -10.45 -13.74 -14.47
CA PHE A 133 -10.76 -12.58 -13.65
C PHE A 133 -10.02 -12.67 -12.32
N TYR A 134 -9.23 -11.65 -11.99
CA TYR A 134 -8.42 -11.67 -10.77
C TYR A 134 -8.12 -10.28 -10.22
N TYR A 135 -8.12 -10.16 -8.91
CA TYR A 135 -7.54 -9.04 -8.18
C TYR A 135 -7.15 -9.46 -6.78
N TYR A 136 -6.14 -8.79 -6.23
CA TYR A 136 -5.66 -9.02 -4.88
C TYR A 136 -6.38 -8.10 -3.90
N ARG A 137 -6.80 -8.63 -2.74
CA ARG A 137 -7.47 -7.87 -1.67
C ARG A 137 -6.44 -7.45 -0.62
N TRP A 138 -5.83 -6.29 -0.81
CA TRP A 138 -4.74 -5.82 0.05
C TRP A 138 -5.17 -5.57 1.50
N THR A 139 -6.42 -5.13 1.71
CA THR A 139 -6.97 -4.83 3.04
C THR A 139 -7.18 -6.08 3.89
N GLU A 140 -7.46 -7.22 3.25
CA GLU A 140 -7.71 -8.49 3.92
C GLU A 140 -6.43 -9.26 4.26
N ASP A 141 -5.32 -8.97 3.56
CA ASP A 141 -4.05 -9.65 3.86
C ASP A 141 -3.46 -9.17 5.21
N PRO A 142 -3.36 -10.05 6.22
CA PRO A 142 -2.75 -9.71 7.52
C PRO A 142 -1.26 -9.34 7.43
N LEU A 143 -0.58 -9.58 6.31
CA LEU A 143 0.82 -9.17 6.10
C LEU A 143 0.95 -7.70 5.66
N PHE A 144 -0.12 -7.09 5.15
CA PHE A 144 -0.08 -5.73 4.61
C PHE A 144 -1.16 -4.80 5.16
N ARG A 145 -2.40 -5.28 5.36
CA ARG A 145 -3.56 -4.48 5.83
C ARG A 145 -3.83 -3.23 4.98
N GLY A 146 -3.54 -3.29 3.68
CA GLY A 146 -3.68 -2.20 2.71
C GLY A 146 -2.50 -2.14 1.73
N SER A 147 -2.44 -1.10 0.92
CA SER A 147 -1.49 -1.00 -0.19
C SER A 147 -0.26 -0.15 0.14
N TYR A 148 -0.46 1.10 0.55
CA TYR A 148 0.65 2.01 0.83
C TYR A 148 0.24 3.12 1.81
N SER A 149 1.22 3.70 2.51
CA SER A 149 0.97 4.78 3.45
C SER A 149 0.65 6.10 2.78
N ASN A 150 -0.22 6.88 3.43
CA ASN A 150 -0.52 8.25 3.08
C ASN A 150 -0.44 9.13 4.32
N TRP A 151 -0.01 10.38 4.12
CA TRP A 151 0.10 11.38 5.17
C TRP A 151 -1.20 12.18 5.26
N PRO A 152 -1.96 12.08 6.35
CA PRO A 152 -3.14 12.90 6.52
C PRO A 152 -2.79 14.38 6.72
N VAL A 153 -3.77 15.23 6.41
CA VAL A 153 -3.72 16.66 6.69
C VAL A 153 -3.40 16.88 8.17
N GLY A 154 -2.48 17.81 8.44
CA GLY A 154 -2.06 18.12 9.81
C GLY A 154 -0.90 17.27 10.33
N THR A 155 -0.43 16.26 9.58
CA THR A 155 0.75 15.48 9.99
C THR A 155 2.00 16.35 9.95
N SER A 156 2.62 16.55 11.11
CA SER A 156 3.86 17.32 11.24
C SER A 156 5.09 16.48 10.93
N ARG A 157 6.18 17.14 10.53
CA ARG A 157 7.49 16.49 10.39
C ARG A 157 7.93 15.82 11.69
N CYS A 158 7.54 16.37 12.84
CA CYS A 158 7.94 15.77 14.10
C CYS A 158 7.16 14.51 14.47
N GLN A 159 5.86 14.42 14.14
CA GLN A 159 5.13 13.16 14.26
C GLN A 159 5.76 12.07 13.39
N HIS A 160 6.27 12.42 12.21
CA HIS A 160 7.02 11.49 11.39
C HIS A 160 8.39 11.11 11.98
N ASP A 161 9.11 12.05 12.59
CA ASP A 161 10.35 11.74 13.30
C ASP A 161 10.11 10.81 14.49
N ASN A 162 9.01 11.00 15.22
CA ASN A 162 8.54 10.05 16.22
C ASN A 162 8.26 8.69 15.59
N LEU A 163 7.56 8.60 14.45
CA LEU A 163 7.36 7.32 13.75
C LEU A 163 8.70 6.62 13.43
N ARG A 164 9.71 7.36 12.96
CA ARG A 164 11.05 6.83 12.61
C ARG A 164 11.92 6.47 13.82
N ARG A 165 11.66 7.02 15.00
CA ARG A 165 12.55 6.88 16.17
C ARG A 165 12.62 5.42 16.64
N PRO A 166 13.81 4.85 16.89
CA PRO A 166 13.90 3.50 17.42
C PRO A 166 13.30 3.40 18.84
N ILE A 167 12.93 2.19 19.25
CA ILE A 167 12.55 1.85 20.63
C ILE A 167 13.65 0.95 21.20
N GLY A 168 14.59 1.53 21.94
CA GLY A 168 15.78 0.80 22.39
C GLY A 168 16.56 0.22 21.22
N ARG A 169 16.63 -1.11 21.13
CA ARG A 169 17.32 -1.86 20.07
C ARG A 169 16.41 -2.29 18.90
N LEU A 170 15.14 -1.86 18.91
CA LEU A 170 14.20 -2.08 17.82
C LEU A 170 14.18 -0.86 16.89
N HIS A 171 14.60 -1.08 15.65
CA HIS A 171 14.62 -0.08 14.60
C HIS A 171 13.46 -0.30 13.62
N PHE A 172 13.02 0.76 12.95
CA PHE A 172 11.90 0.70 12.02
C PHE A 172 12.32 1.19 10.64
N THR A 173 11.87 0.50 9.60
CA THR A 173 12.13 0.87 8.21
C THR A 173 11.02 0.38 7.28
N GLY A 174 10.99 0.88 6.04
CA GLY A 174 9.92 0.65 5.09
C GLY A 174 9.45 1.96 4.45
N GLU A 175 8.48 1.88 3.54
CA GLU A 175 8.06 3.03 2.72
C GLU A 175 7.55 4.21 3.57
N VAL A 176 6.75 3.93 4.61
CA VAL A 176 6.12 4.98 5.44
C VAL A 176 7.14 5.84 6.19
N TYR A 177 8.34 5.30 6.39
CA TYR A 177 9.41 5.98 7.11
C TYR A 177 10.16 6.97 6.22
N SER A 178 9.93 7.01 4.91
CA SER A 178 10.55 8.01 4.03
C SER A 178 9.75 9.32 4.05
N LYS A 179 10.42 10.46 4.29
CA LYS A 179 9.77 11.79 4.25
C LYS A 179 9.46 12.25 2.83
N GLU A 180 10.33 11.87 1.89
CA GLU A 180 10.32 12.37 0.52
C GLU A 180 9.61 11.42 -0.44
N TYR A 181 9.71 10.11 -0.16
CA TYR A 181 9.25 9.06 -1.06
C TYR A 181 8.35 8.04 -0.33
N TYR A 182 7.52 8.48 0.63
CA TYR A 182 6.52 7.60 1.21
C TYR A 182 5.56 7.08 0.13
N GLY A 183 4.99 5.91 0.37
CA GLY A 183 4.12 5.19 -0.55
C GLY A 183 4.83 4.53 -1.74
N SER A 184 6.17 4.48 -1.74
CA SER A 184 6.95 4.04 -2.89
C SER A 184 7.99 2.97 -2.58
N LEU A 185 8.35 2.19 -3.60
CA LEU A 185 9.40 1.18 -3.54
C LEU A 185 10.77 1.80 -3.23
N GLN A 186 11.10 2.89 -3.91
CA GLN A 186 12.39 3.56 -3.72
C GLN A 186 12.51 4.15 -2.30
N GLY A 187 11.42 4.64 -1.72
CA GLY A 187 11.39 5.08 -0.32
C GLY A 187 11.71 3.94 0.64
N ALA A 188 11.08 2.77 0.44
CA ALA A 188 11.38 1.58 1.24
C ALA A 188 12.85 1.15 1.11
N TYR A 189 13.39 1.12 -0.11
CA TYR A 189 14.78 0.75 -0.36
C TYR A 189 15.76 1.71 0.34
N MET A 190 15.60 3.02 0.15
CA MET A 190 16.49 4.02 0.74
C MET A 190 16.46 4.00 2.27
N GLU A 191 15.26 3.89 2.86
CA GLU A 191 15.11 3.77 4.31
C GLU A 191 15.70 2.45 4.83
N GLY A 192 15.58 1.36 4.07
CA GLY A 192 16.21 0.07 4.34
C GLY A 192 17.74 0.19 4.42
N VAL A 193 18.36 0.76 3.39
CA VAL A 193 19.82 1.01 3.37
C VAL A 193 20.25 1.91 4.53
N ARG A 194 19.50 2.99 4.79
CA ARG A 194 19.80 3.93 5.87
C ARG A 194 19.75 3.25 7.24
N THR A 195 18.69 2.48 7.50
CA THR A 195 18.49 1.81 8.79
C THR A 195 19.49 0.66 8.97
N GLY A 196 19.76 -0.12 7.93
CA GLY A 196 20.77 -1.18 7.95
C GLY A 196 22.17 -0.65 8.26
N LYS A 197 22.59 0.45 7.62
CA LYS A 197 23.86 1.12 7.93
C LYS A 197 23.90 1.60 9.38
N LYS A 198 22.83 2.24 9.86
CA LYS A 198 22.75 2.73 11.24
C LYS A 198 22.88 1.59 12.26
N VAL A 199 22.19 0.46 12.05
CA VAL A 199 22.31 -0.71 12.93
C VAL A 199 23.70 -1.32 12.85
N ALA A 200 24.29 -1.43 11.66
CA ALA A 200 25.67 -1.90 11.51
C ALA A 200 26.67 -1.02 12.27
N ASP A 201 26.52 0.30 12.24
CA ASP A 201 27.38 1.22 12.98
C ASP A 201 27.22 1.07 14.51
N TYR A 202 26.02 0.75 15.02
CA TYR A 202 25.83 0.38 16.44
C TYR A 202 26.55 -0.92 16.78
N VAL A 203 26.38 -1.95 15.97
CA VAL A 203 26.99 -3.28 16.19
C VAL A 203 28.53 -3.19 16.15
N LEU A 204 29.08 -2.35 15.27
CA LEU A 204 30.52 -2.14 15.15
C LEU A 204 31.09 -1.13 16.17
N GLY A 205 30.26 -0.59 17.07
CA GLY A 205 30.69 0.38 18.08
C GLY A 205 31.14 1.73 17.51
N LYS A 206 30.74 2.07 16.28
CA LYS A 206 31.07 3.33 15.61
C LYS A 206 30.22 4.50 16.11
N ILE A 207 29.02 4.19 16.59
CA ILE A 207 28.08 5.14 17.20
C ILE A 207 27.47 4.53 18.45
N PHE A 208 27.19 5.36 19.46
CA PHE A 208 26.54 4.93 20.70
C PHE A 208 25.04 5.22 20.65
N PRO A 209 24.19 4.38 21.29
CA PRO A 209 22.76 4.64 21.37
C PRO A 209 22.50 6.02 21.97
N GLU A 210 21.61 6.80 21.36
CA GLU A 210 21.13 8.05 21.96
C GLU A 210 20.52 7.73 23.33
N SER A 211 20.83 8.54 24.36
CA SER A 211 20.23 8.38 25.68
C SER A 211 18.70 8.53 25.59
N ASN A 212 17.97 7.81 26.46
CA ASN A 212 16.50 7.85 26.58
C ASN A 212 15.98 9.20 27.14
N GLN A 213 16.51 10.34 26.69
CA GLN A 213 15.86 11.62 26.93
C GLN A 213 14.58 11.70 26.09
N ASP A 214 13.49 12.13 26.72
CA ASP A 214 12.18 12.32 26.08
C ASP A 214 12.25 13.51 25.10
N TYR A 215 12.76 13.25 23.91
CA TYR A 215 12.76 14.18 22.78
C TYR A 215 11.48 14.06 21.95
N SER A 216 10.40 13.46 22.48
CA SER A 216 9.14 13.45 21.77
C SER A 216 8.69 14.89 21.56
N CYS A 217 8.40 15.26 20.32
CA CYS A 217 7.66 16.51 20.13
C CYS A 217 6.28 16.29 20.72
N LYS A 218 6.07 16.88 21.90
CA LYS A 218 4.74 17.09 22.45
C LYS A 218 4.07 18.14 21.58
N TYR A 219 2.80 17.92 21.27
CA TYR A 219 1.96 18.91 20.58
C TYR A 219 2.17 20.29 21.22
N LYS A 220 2.52 21.27 20.40
CA LYS A 220 2.32 22.67 20.73
C LYS A 220 0.96 23.08 20.17
#